data_AF-A0A317CE83-F1
#
_entry.id   AF-A0A317CE83-F1
#
_cell.length_a   1.000
_cell.length_b   1.000
_cell.length_c   1.000
_cell.angle_alpha   90.00
_cell.angle_beta   90.00
_cell.angle_gamma   90.00
#
_symmetry.space_group_name_H-M   'P 1'
#
loop_
_entity.id
_entity.type
_entity.pdbx_description
1 polymer ?
#
loop_
_entity_poly.entity_id
_entity_poly.type
_entity_poly.pdbx_seq_one_letter_code
_entity_poly.pdbx_strand_id
1 'polypeptide(L)'
;MFQAIALEDQAIRLTSEKGKNCPIELRRIRFIRAEDKKEIVLISNDLKSEATVIMGLYKQRWLIELFFKWIKQNLRVKRYLGTSENAVLIKVLVTMIAYFLLRLIKSNYPVNTLSLQAIARLISANIFHRKSISELIGIALSKPKPDKTIINQKLEIQYT
;
A
#
# COMPACT_ATOMS: atom_id res chain seq x y z
N MET A 1 -12.78 -10.48 10.14
CA MET A 1 -11.63 -10.83 11.00
C MET A 1 -10.93 -12.00 10.34
N PHE A 2 -9.63 -11.92 10.04
CA PHE A 2 -8.93 -13.02 9.37
C PHE A 2 -8.79 -14.17 10.37
N GLN A 3 -9.51 -15.25 10.13
CA GLN A 3 -9.47 -16.44 10.97
C GLN A 3 -8.52 -17.45 10.33
N ALA A 4 -7.43 -17.73 11.03
CA ALA A 4 -6.52 -18.82 10.70
C ALA A 4 -6.39 -19.68 11.96
N ILE A 5 -6.53 -20.99 11.79
CA ILE A 5 -6.44 -21.95 12.88
C ILE A 5 -5.06 -22.59 12.78
N ALA A 6 -4.30 -22.55 13.87
CA ALA A 6 -3.04 -23.26 13.98
C ALA A 6 -3.34 -24.76 14.11
N LEU A 7 -2.76 -25.57 13.21
CA LEU A 7 -2.90 -27.02 13.21
C LEU A 7 -1.76 -27.69 13.97
N GLU A 8 -0.55 -27.21 13.74
CA GLU A 8 0.67 -27.80 14.28
C GLU A 8 1.64 -26.69 14.63
N ASP A 9 2.31 -26.86 15.75
CA ASP A 9 3.34 -25.96 16.25
C ASP A 9 4.49 -26.79 16.80
N GLN A 10 5.65 -26.71 16.16
CA GLN A 10 6.77 -27.59 16.41
C GLN A 10 8.08 -26.81 16.42
N ALA A 11 8.91 -27.07 17.44
CA ALA A 11 10.32 -26.68 17.39
C ALA A 11 11.05 -27.60 16.40
N ILE A 12 11.81 -27.00 15.49
CA ILE A 12 12.55 -27.69 14.43
C ILE A 12 13.99 -27.21 14.37
N ARG A 13 14.87 -28.07 13.85
CA ARG A 13 16.23 -27.72 13.43
C ARG A 13 16.42 -28.11 11.98
N LEU A 14 17.16 -27.29 11.23
CA LEU A 14 17.43 -27.58 9.83
C LEU A 14 18.54 -28.64 9.73
N THR A 15 18.27 -29.72 9.02
CA THR A 15 19.20 -30.86 8.87
C THR A 15 19.92 -30.89 7.53
N SER A 16 19.56 -30.02 6.58
CA SER A 16 20.19 -29.96 5.26
C SER A 16 21.65 -29.46 5.35
N GLU A 17 22.48 -29.74 4.34
CA GLU A 17 23.87 -29.27 4.31
C GLU A 17 23.98 -27.75 4.48
N LYS A 18 23.12 -26.98 3.82
CA LYS A 18 23.03 -25.52 4.02
C LYS A 18 22.43 -25.14 5.39
N GLY A 19 21.55 -25.99 5.93
CA GLY A 19 20.95 -25.84 7.25
C GLY A 19 21.95 -25.96 8.39
N LYS A 20 23.07 -26.69 8.19
CA LYS A 20 24.17 -26.77 9.17
C LYS A 20 24.77 -25.40 9.51
N ASN A 21 24.70 -24.43 8.60
CA ASN A 21 25.15 -23.05 8.84
C ASN A 21 24.17 -22.23 9.69
N CYS A 22 23.02 -22.79 10.05
CA CYS A 22 21.99 -22.15 10.86
C CYS A 22 21.70 -23.05 12.08
N PRO A 23 22.57 -23.05 13.11
CA PRO A 23 22.45 -23.93 14.28
C PRO A 23 21.37 -23.49 15.28
N ILE A 24 20.63 -22.43 14.96
CA ILE A 24 19.56 -21.89 15.81
C ILE A 24 18.32 -22.76 15.75
N GLU A 25 17.65 -22.87 16.90
CA GLU A 25 16.34 -23.48 17.00
C GLU A 25 15.30 -22.59 16.32
N LEU A 26 14.48 -23.21 15.47
CA LEU A 26 13.42 -22.54 14.74
C LEU A 26 12.09 -23.15 15.14
N ARG A 27 11.02 -22.45 14.83
CA ARG A 27 9.65 -22.91 15.06
C ARG A 27 8.92 -22.99 13.74
N ARG A 28 8.36 -24.16 13.45
CA ARG A 28 7.50 -24.40 12.29
C ARG A 28 6.06 -24.39 12.76
N ILE A 29 5.24 -23.56 12.14
CA ILE A 29 3.83 -23.44 12.47
C ILE A 29 3.00 -23.63 11.19
N ARG A 30 2.03 -24.54 11.24
CA ARG A 30 1.10 -24.81 10.14
C ARG A 30 -0.25 -24.18 10.43
N PHE A 31 -0.76 -23.40 9.48
CA PHE A 31 -2.07 -22.78 9.53
C PHE A 31 -2.93 -23.24 8.36
N ILE A 32 -4.24 -23.33 8.58
CA ILE A 32 -5.23 -23.33 7.51
C ILE A 32 -5.93 -21.97 7.49
N ARG A 33 -5.93 -21.34 6.32
CA ARG A 33 -6.70 -20.11 6.07
C ARG A 33 -8.18 -20.46 5.90
N ALA A 34 -9.06 -19.82 6.67
CA ALA A 34 -10.50 -20.10 6.63
C ALA A 34 -11.16 -19.76 5.28
N GLU A 35 -10.64 -18.76 4.57
CA GLU A 35 -11.25 -18.22 3.33
C GLU A 35 -11.17 -19.20 2.15
N ASP A 36 -10.03 -19.89 1.97
CA ASP A 36 -9.78 -20.74 0.81
C ASP A 36 -9.20 -22.11 1.16
N LYS A 37 -9.17 -22.46 2.45
CA LYS A 37 -8.64 -23.71 3.00
C LYS A 37 -7.19 -24.00 2.61
N LYS A 38 -6.42 -22.98 2.18
CA LYS A 38 -5.01 -23.17 1.85
C LYS A 38 -4.18 -23.33 3.11
N GLU A 39 -3.26 -24.29 3.05
CA GLU A 39 -2.24 -24.48 4.06
C GLU A 39 -1.15 -23.42 3.92
N ILE A 40 -0.79 -22.80 5.04
CA ILE A 40 0.32 -21.86 5.15
C ILE A 40 1.28 -22.44 6.18
N VAL A 41 2.50 -22.74 5.76
CA VAL A 41 3.58 -23.19 6.64
C VAL A 41 4.54 -22.03 6.86
N LEU A 42 4.71 -21.62 8.11
CA LEU A 42 5.62 -20.56 8.53
C LEU A 42 6.80 -21.17 9.29
N ILE A 43 7.98 -20.60 9.08
CA ILE A 43 9.18 -20.87 9.89
C ILE A 43 9.57 -19.55 10.53
N SER A 44 9.72 -19.55 11.85
CA SER A 44 10.04 -18.37 12.65
C SER A 44 11.20 -18.65 13.60
N ASN A 45 12.02 -17.63 13.84
CA ASN A 45 12.98 -17.62 14.96
C ASN A 45 12.34 -17.13 16.27
N ASP A 46 11.08 -16.70 16.22
CA ASP A 46 10.30 -16.32 17.41
C ASP A 46 9.67 -17.58 18.05
N LEU A 47 10.30 -18.01 19.14
CA LEU A 47 9.88 -19.17 19.92
C LEU A 47 8.86 -18.82 21.02
N LYS A 48 8.61 -17.53 21.27
CA LYS A 48 7.87 -17.07 22.47
C LYS A 48 6.47 -16.58 22.14
N SER A 49 6.31 -15.87 21.03
CA SER A 49 5.01 -15.29 20.66
C SER A 49 3.97 -16.36 20.38
N GLU A 50 2.69 -16.02 20.51
CA GLU A 50 1.63 -16.93 20.12
C GLU A 50 1.64 -17.16 18.60
N ALA A 51 1.27 -18.37 18.16
CA ALA A 51 1.16 -18.73 16.75
C ALA A 51 0.26 -17.74 15.97
N THR A 52 -0.85 -17.32 16.56
CA THR A 52 -1.79 -16.35 15.98
C THR A 52 -1.15 -14.98 15.74
N VAL A 53 -0.27 -14.52 16.64
CA VAL A 53 0.50 -13.28 16.50
C VAL A 53 1.48 -13.39 15.34
N ILE A 54 2.22 -14.49 15.24
CA ILE A 54 3.17 -14.74 14.13
C ILE A 54 2.43 -14.76 12.78
N MET A 55 1.26 -15.40 12.72
CA MET A 55 0.41 -15.37 11.53
C MET A 55 -0.08 -13.95 11.20
N GLY A 56 -0.44 -13.17 12.22
CA GLY A 56 -0.81 -11.76 12.08
C GLY A 56 0.32 -10.91 11.48
N LEU A 57 1.55 -11.11 11.93
CA LEU A 57 2.74 -10.47 11.37
C LEU A 57 3.00 -10.92 9.93
N TYR A 58 2.89 -12.23 9.65
CA TYR A 58 3.03 -12.72 8.28
C TYR A 58 1.98 -12.11 7.34
N LYS A 59 0.75 -11.89 7.81
CA LYS A 59 -0.29 -11.22 7.04
C LYS A 59 0.10 -9.78 6.66
N GLN A 60 0.84 -9.07 7.51
CA GLN A 60 1.33 -7.73 7.19
C GLN A 60 2.28 -7.73 5.98
N ARG A 61 2.91 -8.86 5.64
CA ARG A 61 3.68 -9.02 4.40
C ARG A 61 2.85 -8.72 3.15
N TRP A 62 1.55 -9.02 3.14
CA TRP A 62 0.67 -8.67 2.02
C TRP A 62 0.44 -7.15 1.88
N LEU A 63 0.53 -6.41 2.98
CA LEU A 63 0.43 -4.94 2.93
C LEU A 63 1.58 -4.33 2.12
N ILE A 64 2.75 -4.98 2.10
CA ILE A 64 3.89 -4.57 1.27
C ILE A 64 3.53 -4.70 -0.23
N GLU A 65 2.84 -5.77 -0.62
CA GLU A 65 2.39 -5.94 -2.01
C GLU A 65 1.38 -4.86 -2.40
N LEU A 66 0.43 -4.53 -1.51
CA LEU A 66 -0.52 -3.45 -1.73
C LEU A 66 0.18 -2.07 -1.80
N PHE A 67 1.19 -1.85 -0.95
CA PHE A 67 2.03 -0.65 -0.97
C PHE A 67 2.73 -0.49 -2.32
N PHE A 68 3.43 -1.53 -2.81
CA PHE A 68 4.09 -1.47 -4.11
C PHE A 68 3.09 -1.41 -5.27
N LYS A 69 1.93 -2.05 -5.16
CA LYS A 69 0.84 -1.91 -6.13
C LYS A 69 0.37 -0.47 -6.22
N TRP A 70 0.14 0.18 -5.08
CA TRP A 70 -0.26 1.58 -5.01
C TRP A 70 0.80 2.49 -5.63
N ILE A 71 2.08 2.32 -5.29
CA ILE A 71 3.19 3.09 -5.85
C ILE A 71 3.23 2.97 -7.38
N LYS A 72 3.22 1.74 -7.90
CA LYS A 72 3.28 1.47 -9.34
C LYS A 72 2.10 2.08 -10.09
N GLN A 73 0.92 2.10 -9.49
CA GLN A 73 -0.29 2.64 -10.10
C GLN A 73 -0.35 4.17 -10.06
N ASN A 74 0.10 4.80 -8.97
CA ASN A 74 -0.18 6.22 -8.71
C ASN A 74 1.01 7.15 -8.99
N LEU A 75 2.26 6.68 -8.88
CA LEU A 75 3.46 7.53 -9.03
C LEU A 75 4.09 7.46 -10.43
N ARG A 76 3.37 6.96 -11.44
CA ARG A 76 3.82 6.86 -12.86
C ARG A 76 5.26 6.35 -13.01
N VAL A 77 5.64 5.33 -12.24
CA VAL A 77 6.96 4.68 -12.26
C VAL A 77 7.23 3.92 -13.59
N LYS A 78 6.37 4.05 -14.60
CA LYS A 78 6.32 3.17 -15.78
C LYS A 78 7.42 3.43 -16.83
N ARG A 79 8.02 4.61 -16.87
CA ARG A 79 9.14 4.89 -17.80
C ARG A 79 10.45 4.94 -17.05
N TYR A 80 11.40 4.07 -17.39
CA TYR A 80 12.75 4.14 -16.84
C TYR A 80 13.47 5.35 -17.43
N LEU A 81 14.10 6.15 -16.57
CA LEU A 81 14.94 7.29 -16.98
C LEU A 81 16.33 6.83 -17.46
N GLY A 82 16.68 5.58 -17.16
CA GLY A 82 17.90 4.91 -17.60
C GLY A 82 17.82 3.42 -17.25
N THR A 83 18.63 2.59 -17.90
CA THR A 83 18.69 1.13 -17.71
C THR A 83 19.85 0.69 -16.81
N SER A 84 20.66 1.62 -16.31
CA SER A 84 21.74 1.30 -15.36
C SER A 84 21.17 0.92 -13.99
N GLU A 85 21.91 0.09 -13.26
CA GLU A 85 21.57 -0.31 -11.89
C GLU A 85 21.33 0.90 -10.99
N ASN A 86 22.23 1.89 -11.07
CA ASN A 86 22.12 3.14 -10.33
C ASN A 86 20.83 3.93 -10.68
N ALA A 87 20.45 3.96 -11.96
CA ALA A 87 19.21 4.63 -12.37
C ALA A 87 17.97 3.94 -11.79
N VAL A 88 17.99 2.61 -11.67
CA VAL A 88 16.91 1.85 -11.04
C VAL A 88 16.87 2.11 -9.53
N LEU A 89 18.03 2.06 -8.85
CA LEU A 89 18.13 2.31 -7.41
C LEU A 89 17.63 3.70 -7.03
N ILE A 90 18.13 4.73 -7.70
CA ILE A 90 17.70 6.13 -7.47
C ILE A 90 16.20 6.27 -7.69
N LYS A 91 15.67 5.65 -8.74
CA LYS A 91 14.23 5.72 -9.04
C LYS A 91 13.38 5.08 -7.94
N VAL A 92 13.80 3.94 -7.38
CA VAL A 92 13.12 3.30 -6.25
C VAL A 92 13.14 4.22 -5.03
N LEU A 93 14.32 4.79 -4.70
CA LEU A 93 14.48 5.69 -3.56
C LEU A 93 13.63 6.95 -3.69
N VAL A 94 13.67 7.64 -4.83
CA VAL A 94 12.87 8.84 -5.10
C VAL A 94 11.37 8.52 -5.01
N THR A 95 10.95 7.36 -5.52
CA THR A 95 9.55 6.92 -5.44
C THR A 95 9.12 6.66 -4.00
N MET A 96 9.98 6.06 -3.18
CA MET A 96 9.73 5.87 -1.75
C MET A 96 9.61 7.22 -1.04
N ILE A 97 10.55 8.15 -1.26
CA ILE A 97 10.53 9.49 -0.67
C ILE A 97 9.22 10.22 -1.05
N ALA A 98 8.84 10.20 -2.32
CA ALA A 98 7.59 10.80 -2.78
C ALA A 98 6.35 10.22 -2.07
N TYR A 99 6.30 8.90 -1.89
CA TYR A 99 5.23 8.26 -1.12
C TYR A 99 5.20 8.74 0.34
N PHE A 100 6.36 8.79 1.00
CA PHE A 100 6.48 9.26 2.38
C PHE A 100 5.99 10.70 2.51
N LEU A 101 6.38 11.59 1.60
CA LEU A 101 5.90 12.98 1.58
C LEU A 101 4.39 13.06 1.42
N LEU A 102 3.80 12.26 0.52
CA LEU A 102 2.34 12.21 0.36
C LEU A 102 1.63 11.72 1.63
N ARG A 103 2.20 10.73 2.33
CA ARG A 103 1.68 10.25 3.62
C ARG A 103 1.80 11.30 4.72
N LEU A 104 2.92 12.02 4.76
CA LEU A 104 3.12 13.13 5.71
C LEU A 104 2.11 14.24 5.46
N ILE A 105 1.88 14.64 4.20
CA ILE A 105 0.84 15.61 3.86
C ILE A 105 -0.53 15.12 4.32
N LYS A 106 -0.85 13.85 4.08
CA LYS A 106 -2.12 13.28 4.54
C LYS A 106 -2.27 13.29 6.06
N SER A 107 -1.18 13.13 6.80
CA SER A 107 -1.18 13.08 8.26
C SER A 107 -1.18 14.45 8.93
N ASN A 108 -0.55 15.45 8.32
CA ASN A 108 -0.37 16.78 8.93
C ASN A 108 -1.48 17.77 8.57
N TYR A 109 -2.26 17.50 7.52
CA TYR A 109 -3.35 18.37 7.08
C TYR A 109 -4.70 17.68 7.27
N PRO A 110 -5.81 18.43 7.48
CA PRO A 110 -7.16 17.88 7.64
C PRO A 110 -7.75 17.39 6.29
N VAL A 111 -7.02 16.53 5.59
CA VAL A 111 -7.39 15.92 4.31
C VAL A 111 -7.90 14.51 4.47
N ASN A 112 -8.55 14.23 5.61
CA ASN A 112 -9.05 12.89 5.93
C ASN A 112 -10.06 12.41 4.88
N THR A 113 -10.83 13.33 4.29
CA THR A 113 -11.78 13.08 3.21
C THR A 113 -11.12 12.75 1.86
N LEU A 114 -9.89 13.21 1.61
CA LEU A 114 -9.20 12.99 0.35
C LEU A 114 -8.40 11.69 0.37
N SER A 115 -8.55 10.89 -0.69
CA SER A 115 -7.72 9.70 -0.87
C SER A 115 -6.27 10.09 -1.16
N LEU A 116 -5.31 9.22 -0.81
CA LEU A 116 -3.89 9.46 -1.11
C LEU A 116 -3.65 9.64 -2.63
N GLN A 117 -4.45 8.99 -3.46
CA GLN A 117 -4.42 9.14 -4.91
C GLN A 117 -4.89 10.54 -5.34
N ALA A 118 -5.93 11.09 -4.72
CA ALA A 118 -6.40 12.43 -5.01
C ALA A 118 -5.33 13.48 -4.66
N ILE A 119 -4.68 13.33 -3.51
CA ILE A 119 -3.55 14.18 -3.09
C ILE A 119 -2.39 14.08 -4.08
N ALA A 120 -2.02 12.86 -4.50
CA ALA A 120 -0.95 12.65 -5.48
C ALA A 120 -1.26 13.33 -6.83
N ARG A 121 -2.50 13.23 -7.32
CA ARG A 121 -2.93 13.87 -8.57
C ARG A 121 -2.93 15.39 -8.46
N LEU A 122 -3.43 15.93 -7.34
CA LEU A 122 -3.45 17.35 -7.06
C LEU A 122 -2.04 17.95 -7.09
N ILE A 123 -1.10 17.31 -6.38
CA ILE A 123 0.30 17.75 -6.34
C ILE A 123 0.94 17.60 -7.72
N SER A 124 0.72 16.49 -8.41
CA SER A 124 1.28 16.28 -9.76
C SER A 124 0.79 17.33 -10.76
N ALA A 125 -0.47 17.76 -10.66
CA ALA A 125 -1.04 18.80 -11.51
C ALA A 125 -0.55 20.21 -11.16
N ASN A 126 -0.05 20.40 -9.94
CA ASN A 126 0.38 21.71 -9.43
C ASN A 126 1.89 21.80 -9.13
N ILE A 127 2.69 20.84 -9.61
CA ILE A 127 4.11 20.74 -9.27
C ILE A 127 4.93 21.97 -9.72
N PHE A 128 4.47 22.67 -10.76
CA PHE A 128 5.09 23.88 -11.29
C PHE A 128 4.50 25.17 -10.72
N HIS A 129 3.44 25.07 -9.90
CA HIS A 129 2.83 26.23 -9.27
C HIS A 129 3.40 26.45 -7.87
N ARG A 130 3.86 27.67 -7.58
CA ARG A 130 4.27 28.08 -6.23
C ARG A 130 3.03 28.38 -5.38
N LYS A 131 2.37 27.33 -4.89
CA LYS A 131 1.24 27.42 -3.95
C LYS A 131 1.55 26.67 -2.67
N SER A 132 1.04 27.15 -1.54
CA SER A 132 1.17 26.41 -0.29
C SER A 132 0.35 25.11 -0.34
N ILE A 133 0.79 24.07 0.37
CA ILE A 133 0.06 22.79 0.43
C ILE A 133 -1.36 23.02 0.99
N SER A 134 -1.50 23.91 1.97
CA SER A 134 -2.78 24.35 2.53
C SER A 134 -3.72 24.95 1.49
N GLU A 135 -3.23 25.83 0.61
CA GLU A 135 -4.03 26.42 -0.47
C GLU A 135 -4.48 25.37 -1.48
N LEU A 136 -3.57 24.50 -1.90
CA LEU A 136 -3.88 23.43 -2.86
C LEU A 136 -4.97 22.51 -2.31
N ILE A 137 -4.83 22.12 -1.04
CA ILE A 137 -5.82 21.31 -0.33
C ILE A 137 -7.15 22.06 -0.19
N GLY A 138 -7.12 23.34 0.15
CA GLY A 138 -8.30 24.19 0.25
C GLY A 138 -9.11 24.19 -1.04
N ILE A 139 -8.44 24.36 -2.20
CA ILE A 139 -9.06 24.29 -3.53
C ILE A 139 -9.69 22.91 -3.78
N ALA A 140 -9.01 21.83 -3.36
CA ALA A 140 -9.51 20.48 -3.56
C ALA A 140 -10.74 20.15 -2.69
N LEU A 141 -10.80 20.72 -1.48
CA LEU A 141 -11.93 20.57 -0.56
C LEU A 141 -13.08 21.53 -0.89
N SER A 142 -12.80 22.68 -1.51
CA SER A 142 -13.78 23.72 -1.82
C SER A 142 -14.57 23.48 -3.11
N LYS A 143 -14.57 22.27 -3.70
CA LYS A 143 -15.37 22.00 -4.91
C LYS A 143 -16.80 22.48 -4.67
N PRO A 144 -17.30 23.46 -5.45
CA PRO A 144 -18.68 23.90 -5.30
C PRO A 144 -19.58 22.71 -5.64
N LYS A 145 -20.61 22.51 -4.81
CA LYS A 145 -21.73 21.60 -5.07
C LYS A 145 -22.24 21.89 -6.49
N PRO A 146 -22.43 20.89 -7.38
CA PRO A 146 -22.98 21.16 -8.70
C PRO A 146 -24.31 21.88 -8.50
N ASP A 147 -24.40 23.06 -9.08
CA ASP A 147 -25.60 23.87 -9.00
C ASP A 147 -26.74 23.09 -9.67
N LYS A 148 -27.76 22.72 -8.89
CA LYS A 148 -28.88 21.90 -9.37
C LYS A 148 -29.78 22.67 -10.34
N THR A 149 -29.47 23.94 -10.61
CA THR A 149 -30.35 24.90 -11.28
C THR A 149 -30.38 24.74 -12.82
N ILE A 150 -29.49 23.97 -13.44
CA ILE A 150 -29.40 23.86 -14.92
C ILE A 150 -30.21 22.68 -15.51
N ILE A 151 -30.89 21.85 -14.71
CA ILE A 151 -31.59 20.66 -15.24
C ILE A 151 -32.95 20.99 -15.90
N ASN A 152 -33.52 22.19 -15.68
CA ASN A 152 -34.84 22.53 -16.22
C ASN A 152 -34.84 23.18 -17.61
N GLN A 153 -33.70 23.27 -18.29
CA GLN A 153 -33.67 23.66 -19.70
C GLN A 153 -33.76 22.40 -20.57
N LYS A 154 -34.95 21.79 -20.54
CA LYS A 154 -35.39 20.80 -21.51
C LYS A 154 -35.31 21.49 -22.88
N LEU A 155 -34.24 21.23 -23.63
CA LEU A 155 -34.12 21.63 -25.03
C LEU A 155 -35.27 20.96 -25.77
N GLU A 156 -36.32 21.73 -26.06
CA GLU A 156 -37.36 21.36 -27.01
C GLU A 156 -36.70 21.27 -28.39
N ILE A 157 -36.18 20.10 -28.72
CA ILE A 157 -35.84 19.77 -30.09
C ILE A 157 -37.18 19.56 -30.80
N GLN A 158 -37.67 20.62 -31.43
CA GLN A 158 -38.76 20.56 -32.38
C GLN A 158 -38.27 19.77 -33.59
N TYR A 159 -38.79 18.54 -33.79
CA TYR A 159 -38.65 17.84 -35.06
C TYR A 159 -39.67 18.43 -36.04
N THR A 160 -39.19 18.96 -37.16
CA THR A 160 -39.98 19.19 -38.37
C THR A 160 -39.57 18.14 -39.40
#